data_AF-A0A143B4F6-F1
#
_entry.id   AF-A0A143B4F6-F1
#
_cell.length_a   1.000
_cell.length_b   1.000
_cell.length_c   1.000
_cell.angle_alpha   90.00
_cell.angle_beta   90.00
_cell.angle_gamma   90.00
#
_symmetry.space_group_name_H-M   'P 1'
#
loop_
_entity.id
_entity.type
_entity.pdbx_description
1 polymer ?
#
loop_
_entity_poly.entity_id
_entity_poly.type
_entity_poly.pdbx_seq_one_letter_code
_entity_poly.pdbx_strand_id
1 'polypeptide(L)'
;MKQQTKNRIGRGYSSYRRVVPVLSALFLLILPSTALSSESSAAAPVAQVFQKLISVADLDPSPETMTRQKVHLGQELTELWQQEERRTILRNKIVEAVVSAFAEEQQVEARDEEIAAYLDYLRWLLQTRLTILTRESAALTAELEQAKPGGKDEKWLQLRLERLNSLIAWFSQETTDTKSAELNPARTAMPQTSEARAGVKRWKLDKALYDRFGGEVVCNGSRLVPVGALRALLEERLNSLDVVILDPVYLDLFDDYRPPLQPGAFPVTHRQAATYYADPWWVRAKELDLFPELPPRPAPTADE
;
A
#
# COMPACT_ATOMS: atom_id res chain seq x y z
N MET A 1 -0.50 21.63 48.14
CA MET A 1 -0.75 22.50 46.96
C MET A 1 -0.90 21.60 45.74
N LYS A 2 -2.11 21.52 45.17
CA LYS A 2 -2.44 20.73 43.98
C LYS A 2 -2.30 21.62 42.76
N GLN A 3 -1.45 21.26 41.79
CA GLN A 3 -1.46 21.88 40.46
C GLN A 3 -1.86 20.83 39.43
N GLN A 4 -3.08 21.00 38.92
CA GLN A 4 -3.60 20.33 37.73
C GLN A 4 -3.07 21.06 36.50
N THR A 5 -2.29 20.39 35.65
CA THR A 5 -2.02 20.84 34.29
C THR A 5 -2.99 20.16 33.33
N LYS A 6 -4.02 20.92 32.95
CA LYS A 6 -4.90 20.65 31.80
C LYS A 6 -4.08 20.80 30.53
N ASN A 7 -3.81 19.71 29.81
CA ASN A 7 -3.45 19.78 28.40
C ASN A 7 -4.66 19.41 27.53
N ARG A 8 -5.22 20.48 26.94
CA ARG A 8 -6.27 20.50 25.92
C ARG A 8 -5.72 19.83 24.65
N ILE A 9 -6.25 18.67 24.28
CA ILE A 9 -6.14 18.15 22.92
C ILE A 9 -7.19 18.88 22.08
N GLY A 10 -6.73 19.80 21.25
CA GLY A 10 -7.57 20.46 20.25
C GLY A 10 -7.93 19.46 19.16
N ARG A 11 -9.18 18.98 19.18
CA ARG A 11 -9.83 18.44 17.98
C ARG A 11 -10.37 19.63 17.19
N GLY A 12 -9.72 19.96 16.08
CA GLY A 12 -10.28 20.75 14.99
C GLY A 12 -9.95 20.00 13.70
N TYR A 13 -10.81 19.84 12.70
CA TYR A 13 -12.08 20.49 12.41
C TYR A 13 -13.01 19.47 11.72
N SER A 14 -14.21 19.28 12.27
CA SER A 14 -15.37 18.81 11.55
C SER A 14 -16.06 20.04 10.97
N SER A 15 -16.04 20.19 9.65
CA SER A 15 -16.82 21.24 8.98
C SER A 15 -17.02 20.93 7.50
N TYR A 16 -17.85 19.93 7.20
CA TYR A 16 -18.49 19.78 5.89
C TYR A 16 -20.02 19.64 6.03
N ARG A 17 -20.64 20.72 6.48
CA ARG A 17 -22.00 21.09 6.07
C ARG A 17 -21.95 22.51 5.54
N ARG A 18 -21.51 22.65 4.29
CA ARG A 18 -21.82 23.84 3.49
C ARG A 18 -22.81 23.40 2.43
N VAL A 19 -24.08 23.61 2.75
CA VAL A 19 -25.17 23.66 1.79
C VAL A 19 -24.86 24.84 0.89
N VAL A 20 -24.38 24.59 -0.33
CA VAL A 20 -24.34 25.62 -1.37
C VAL A 20 -25.76 25.75 -1.92
N PRO A 21 -26.41 26.92 -1.86
CA PRO A 21 -27.68 27.12 -2.53
C PRO A 21 -27.38 27.30 -4.02
N VAL A 22 -27.44 26.22 -4.79
CA VAL A 22 -27.43 26.34 -6.25
C VAL A 22 -28.82 26.77 -6.69
N LEU A 23 -28.83 27.97 -7.27
CA LEU A 23 -29.94 28.64 -7.93
C LEU A 23 -30.80 27.69 -8.77
N SER A 24 -32.09 27.77 -8.48
CA SER A 24 -33.20 27.18 -9.21
C SER A 24 -33.20 27.59 -10.68
N ALA A 25 -32.89 26.64 -11.56
CA ALA A 25 -33.35 26.66 -12.94
C ALA A 25 -34.44 25.58 -13.07
N LEU A 26 -35.68 26.08 -13.11
CA LEU A 26 -36.93 25.35 -13.21
C LEU A 26 -36.98 24.60 -14.55
N PHE A 27 -36.74 23.29 -14.56
CA PHE A 27 -37.17 22.40 -15.65
C PHE A 27 -38.34 21.55 -15.14
N LEU A 28 -39.55 22.09 -15.31
CA LEU A 28 -40.81 21.37 -15.12
C LEU A 28 -40.97 20.34 -16.24
N LEU A 29 -40.40 19.16 -16.05
CA LEU A 29 -40.69 17.97 -16.86
C LEU A 29 -41.71 17.12 -16.09
N ILE A 30 -42.96 17.19 -16.53
CA ILE A 30 -44.06 16.32 -16.09
C ILE A 30 -43.72 14.91 -16.57
N LEU A 31 -43.22 14.06 -15.68
CA LEU A 31 -43.13 12.62 -15.92
C LEU A 31 -44.36 11.95 -15.28
N PRO A 32 -45.06 11.05 -16.01
CA PRO A 32 -46.15 10.28 -15.45
C PRO A 32 -45.62 9.34 -14.37
N SER A 33 -46.27 9.34 -13.21
CA SER A 33 -46.03 8.41 -12.11
C SER A 33 -46.26 6.96 -12.55
N THR A 34 -45.23 6.32 -13.08
CA THR A 34 -45.20 4.86 -13.20
C THR A 34 -44.78 4.27 -11.87
N ALA A 35 -45.62 3.36 -11.39
CA ALA A 35 -45.52 2.60 -10.16
C ALA A 35 -44.07 2.23 -9.76
N LEU A 36 -43.75 2.47 -8.48
CA LEU A 36 -42.63 1.82 -7.79
C LEU A 36 -42.88 0.30 -7.79
N SER A 37 -42.42 -0.36 -8.83
CA SER A 37 -42.02 -1.76 -8.71
C SER A 37 -40.70 -1.76 -7.94
N SER A 38 -40.65 -2.47 -6.82
CA SER A 38 -39.43 -2.84 -6.11
C SER A 38 -38.63 -3.84 -6.94
N GLU A 39 -38.23 -3.44 -8.14
CA GLU A 39 -37.36 -4.22 -9.01
C GLU A 39 -35.98 -4.30 -8.35
N SER A 40 -35.63 -5.53 -7.98
CA SER A 40 -34.32 -6.02 -7.53
C SER A 40 -33.22 -4.95 -7.43
N SER A 41 -32.93 -4.56 -6.19
CA SER A 41 -31.89 -3.62 -5.76
C SER A 41 -30.48 -3.89 -6.31
N ALA A 42 -30.23 -5.04 -6.94
CA ALA A 42 -28.91 -5.43 -7.47
C ALA A 42 -28.45 -4.59 -8.67
N ALA A 43 -29.38 -4.06 -9.49
CA ALA A 43 -29.06 -3.27 -10.68
C ALA A 43 -28.96 -1.76 -10.40
N ALA A 44 -29.28 -1.30 -9.18
CA ALA A 44 -29.23 0.10 -8.83
C ALA A 44 -27.77 0.61 -8.84
N PRO A 45 -27.48 1.73 -9.52
CA PRO A 45 -26.14 2.31 -9.50
C PRO A 45 -25.87 2.94 -8.13
N VAL A 46 -24.74 2.60 -7.52
CA VAL A 46 -24.28 3.11 -6.22
C VAL A 46 -23.27 4.24 -6.37
N ALA A 47 -22.54 4.27 -7.48
CA ALA A 47 -21.59 5.32 -7.80
C ALA A 47 -21.39 5.45 -9.32
N GLN A 48 -20.85 6.59 -9.73
CA GLN A 48 -20.37 6.86 -11.08
C GLN A 48 -18.90 7.29 -10.99
N VAL A 49 -18.05 6.72 -11.83
CA VAL A 49 -16.62 7.04 -11.89
C VAL A 49 -16.22 7.22 -13.35
N PHE A 50 -15.80 8.42 -13.74
CA PHE A 50 -15.51 8.80 -15.13
C PHE A 50 -16.60 8.36 -16.10
N GLN A 51 -17.86 8.68 -15.77
CA GLN A 51 -19.07 8.32 -16.53
C GLN A 51 -19.42 6.81 -16.57
N LYS A 52 -18.63 5.95 -15.93
CA LYS A 52 -18.96 4.53 -15.76
C LYS A 52 -19.73 4.30 -14.48
N LEU A 53 -20.89 3.68 -14.58
CA LEU A 53 -21.71 3.30 -13.43
C LEU A 53 -21.14 2.06 -12.73
N ILE A 54 -21.18 2.08 -11.41
CA ILE A 54 -20.94 0.92 -10.53
C ILE A 54 -22.27 0.59 -9.87
N SER A 55 -22.71 -0.67 -9.97
CA SER A 55 -23.95 -1.17 -9.39
C SER A 55 -23.71 -1.95 -8.10
N VAL A 56 -24.77 -2.25 -7.36
CA VAL A 56 -24.69 -3.14 -6.18
C VAL A 56 -24.12 -4.52 -6.55
N ALA A 57 -24.51 -5.07 -7.70
CA ALA A 57 -24.01 -6.36 -8.17
C ALA A 57 -22.48 -6.38 -8.39
N ASP A 58 -21.88 -5.23 -8.72
CA ASP A 58 -20.43 -5.10 -8.89
C ASP A 58 -19.65 -5.14 -7.57
N LEU A 59 -20.35 -5.02 -6.44
CA LEU A 59 -19.77 -4.95 -5.09
C LEU A 59 -19.91 -6.25 -4.31
N ASP A 60 -20.65 -7.22 -4.82
CA ASP A 60 -20.91 -8.44 -4.06
C ASP A 60 -19.69 -9.36 -3.98
N PRO A 61 -19.33 -9.85 -2.77
CA PRO A 61 -18.28 -10.84 -2.62
C PRO A 61 -18.63 -12.13 -3.36
N SER A 62 -17.62 -12.88 -3.78
CA SER A 62 -17.85 -14.15 -4.49
C SER A 62 -18.68 -15.14 -3.63
N PRO A 63 -19.48 -16.03 -4.25
CA PRO A 63 -20.25 -17.04 -3.52
C PRO A 63 -19.40 -17.94 -2.61
N GLU A 64 -18.17 -18.23 -3.03
CA GLU A 64 -17.21 -18.99 -2.22
C GLU A 64 -16.78 -18.22 -0.97
N THR A 65 -16.46 -16.93 -1.12
CA THR A 65 -16.12 -16.04 0.00
C THR A 65 -17.29 -15.95 0.99
N MET A 66 -18.51 -15.75 0.47
CA MET A 66 -19.74 -15.69 1.27
C MET A 66 -19.95 -16.98 2.08
N THR A 67 -19.77 -18.14 1.45
CA THR A 67 -19.95 -19.44 2.11
C THR A 67 -18.93 -19.65 3.23
N ARG A 68 -17.65 -19.34 2.97
CA ARG A 68 -16.57 -19.46 3.97
C ARG A 68 -16.82 -18.55 5.17
N GLN A 69 -17.21 -17.30 4.92
CA GLN A 69 -17.47 -16.36 6.01
C GLN A 69 -18.71 -16.72 6.82
N LYS A 70 -19.77 -17.23 6.18
CA LYS A 70 -20.97 -17.70 6.88
C LYS A 70 -20.68 -18.84 7.86
N VAL A 71 -19.77 -19.75 7.49
CA VAL A 71 -19.31 -20.84 8.37
C VAL A 71 -18.52 -20.30 9.57
N HIS A 72 -17.71 -19.26 9.37
CA HIS A 72 -16.82 -18.73 10.41
C HIS A 72 -17.52 -17.76 11.38
N LEU A 73 -18.36 -16.88 10.86
CA LEU A 73 -18.95 -15.76 11.60
C LEU A 73 -20.40 -16.01 12.05
N GLY A 74 -21.11 -16.97 11.44
CA GLY A 74 -22.55 -17.11 11.60
C GLY A 74 -23.34 -16.05 10.80
N GLN A 75 -24.67 -16.21 10.72
CA GLN A 75 -25.49 -15.46 9.77
C GLN A 75 -25.50 -13.94 10.00
N GLU A 76 -25.77 -13.47 11.23
CA GLU A 76 -25.91 -12.04 11.54
C GLU A 76 -24.60 -11.26 11.30
N LEU A 77 -23.47 -11.80 11.74
CA LEU A 77 -22.16 -11.19 11.51
C LEU A 77 -21.73 -11.24 10.04
N THR A 78 -22.25 -12.19 9.25
CA THR A 78 -21.97 -12.26 7.81
C THR A 78 -22.59 -11.09 7.05
N GLU A 79 -23.80 -10.66 7.43
CA GLU A 79 -24.46 -9.52 6.78
C GLU A 79 -23.71 -8.21 7.06
N LEU A 80 -23.28 -7.99 8.31
CA LEU A 80 -22.44 -6.85 8.68
C LEU A 80 -21.09 -6.87 7.95
N TRP A 81 -20.44 -8.05 7.90
CA TRP A 81 -19.20 -8.21 7.14
C TRP A 81 -19.40 -7.94 5.64
N GLN A 82 -20.47 -8.45 5.03
CA GLN A 82 -20.77 -8.22 3.62
C GLN A 82 -20.95 -6.73 3.31
N GLN A 83 -21.60 -5.97 4.20
CA GLN A 83 -21.73 -4.52 4.05
C GLN A 83 -20.36 -3.82 4.07
N GLU A 84 -19.49 -4.15 5.03
CA GLU A 84 -18.15 -3.58 5.10
C GLU A 84 -17.27 -3.99 3.90
N GLU A 85 -17.43 -5.22 3.42
CA GLU A 85 -16.73 -5.72 2.25
C GLU A 85 -17.17 -4.97 0.99
N ARG A 86 -18.48 -4.76 0.79
CA ARG A 86 -19.01 -3.93 -0.30
C ARG A 86 -18.45 -2.52 -0.27
N ARG A 87 -18.37 -1.89 0.92
CA ARG A 87 -17.73 -0.57 1.10
C ARG A 87 -16.26 -0.62 0.67
N THR A 88 -15.52 -1.64 1.10
CA THR A 88 -14.11 -1.83 0.73
C THR A 88 -13.92 -2.02 -0.77
N ILE A 89 -14.75 -2.85 -1.41
CA ILE A 89 -14.72 -3.09 -2.85
C ILE A 89 -15.02 -1.79 -3.62
N LEU A 90 -16.06 -1.06 -3.24
CA LEU A 90 -16.42 0.22 -3.88
C LEU A 90 -15.27 1.23 -3.78
N ARG A 91 -14.72 1.39 -2.58
CA ARG A 91 -13.58 2.27 -2.30
C ARG A 91 -12.38 1.92 -3.18
N ASN A 92 -12.03 0.64 -3.25
CA ASN A 92 -10.89 0.18 -4.05
C ASN A 92 -11.13 0.43 -5.54
N LYS A 93 -12.33 0.17 -6.07
CA LYS A 93 -12.68 0.46 -7.47
C LYS A 93 -12.55 1.95 -7.80
N ILE A 94 -13.06 2.83 -6.93
CA ILE A 94 -12.96 4.28 -7.11
C ILE A 94 -11.50 4.72 -7.07
N VAL A 95 -10.74 4.31 -6.04
CA VAL A 95 -9.32 4.68 -5.88
C VAL A 95 -8.50 4.19 -7.07
N GLU A 96 -8.69 2.94 -7.50
CA GLU A 96 -8.00 2.37 -8.66
C GLU A 96 -8.28 3.19 -9.93
N ALA A 97 -9.54 3.49 -10.22
CA ALA A 97 -9.92 4.28 -11.38
C ALA A 97 -9.35 5.71 -11.32
N VAL A 98 -9.44 6.38 -10.17
CA VAL A 98 -8.90 7.74 -9.97
C VAL A 98 -7.38 7.77 -10.14
N VAL A 99 -6.68 6.80 -9.55
CA VAL A 99 -5.22 6.70 -9.65
C VAL A 99 -4.80 6.34 -11.08
N SER A 100 -5.54 5.47 -11.77
CA SER A 100 -5.27 5.12 -13.17
C SER A 100 -5.44 6.33 -14.09
N ALA A 101 -6.55 7.06 -13.98
CA ALA A 101 -6.80 8.27 -14.75
C ALA A 101 -5.70 9.32 -14.49
N PHE A 102 -5.30 9.50 -13.23
CA PHE A 102 -4.19 10.39 -12.89
C PHE A 102 -2.86 9.93 -13.49
N ALA A 103 -2.56 8.63 -13.48
CA ALA A 103 -1.35 8.09 -14.10
C ALA A 103 -1.32 8.35 -15.61
N GLU A 104 -2.46 8.24 -16.30
CA GLU A 104 -2.60 8.57 -17.72
C GLU A 104 -2.41 10.06 -17.99
N GLU A 105 -3.06 10.93 -17.20
CA GLU A 105 -2.90 12.39 -17.29
C GLU A 105 -1.45 12.86 -17.10
N GLN A 106 -0.73 12.20 -16.18
CA GLN A 106 0.68 12.49 -15.89
C GLN A 106 1.65 11.73 -16.81
N GLN A 107 1.13 10.98 -17.80
CA GLN A 107 1.93 10.19 -18.74
C GLN A 107 2.94 9.28 -18.02
N VAL A 108 2.49 8.62 -16.95
CA VAL A 108 3.34 7.76 -16.12
C VAL A 108 3.71 6.49 -16.88
N GLU A 109 4.87 6.53 -17.52
CA GLU A 109 5.46 5.40 -18.23
C GLU A 109 6.82 5.03 -17.64
N ALA A 110 7.16 3.74 -17.68
CA ALA A 110 8.47 3.26 -17.28
C ALA A 110 9.30 2.99 -18.54
N ARG A 111 10.40 3.74 -18.69
CA ARG A 111 11.34 3.60 -19.80
C ARG A 111 12.26 2.42 -19.56
N ASP A 112 12.72 1.77 -20.63
CA ASP A 112 13.54 0.55 -20.51
C ASP A 112 14.87 0.82 -19.77
N GLU A 113 15.45 2.01 -19.92
CA GLU A 113 16.63 2.43 -19.14
C GLU A 113 16.36 2.55 -17.63
N GLU A 114 15.17 3.01 -17.24
CA GLU A 114 14.76 3.14 -15.83
C GLU A 114 14.52 1.76 -15.22
N ILE A 115 13.94 0.85 -16.01
CA ILE A 115 13.70 -0.54 -15.63
C ILE A 115 15.04 -1.28 -15.45
N ALA A 116 15.97 -1.10 -16.39
CA ALA A 116 17.31 -1.66 -16.28
C ALA A 116 18.03 -1.16 -15.03
N ALA A 117 18.03 0.16 -14.78
CA ALA A 117 18.64 0.74 -13.58
C ALA A 117 17.99 0.22 -12.28
N TYR A 118 16.68 0.00 -12.27
CA TYR A 118 15.98 -0.57 -11.13
C TYR A 118 16.36 -2.05 -10.90
N LEU A 119 16.44 -2.85 -11.97
CA LEU A 119 16.89 -4.24 -11.91
C LEU A 119 18.36 -4.34 -11.43
N ASP A 120 19.24 -3.47 -11.91
CA ASP A 120 20.64 -3.37 -11.46
C ASP A 120 20.71 -3.12 -9.95
N TYR A 121 19.87 -2.22 -9.45
CA TYR A 121 19.75 -1.97 -8.03
C TYR A 121 19.27 -3.21 -7.26
N LEU A 122 18.22 -3.89 -7.72
CA LEU A 122 17.71 -5.10 -7.05
C LEU A 122 18.77 -6.20 -7.01
N ARG A 123 19.53 -6.39 -8.11
CA ARG A 123 20.66 -7.33 -8.16
C ARG A 123 21.74 -6.98 -7.13
N TRP A 124 22.11 -5.71 -7.06
CA TRP A 124 23.08 -5.23 -6.07
C TRP A 124 22.58 -5.46 -4.63
N LEU A 125 21.30 -5.18 -4.36
CA LEU A 125 20.70 -5.37 -3.04
C LEU A 125 20.73 -6.86 -2.62
N LEU A 126 20.36 -7.76 -3.53
CA LEU A 126 20.40 -9.21 -3.29
C LEU A 126 21.83 -9.69 -2.97
N GLN A 127 22.82 -9.26 -3.75
CA GLN A 127 24.23 -9.62 -3.52
C GLN A 127 24.76 -9.06 -2.19
N THR A 128 24.42 -7.81 -1.88
CA THR A 128 24.82 -7.16 -0.62
C THR A 128 24.21 -7.89 0.57
N ARG A 129 22.92 -8.23 0.49
CA ARG A 129 22.23 -8.96 1.56
C ARG A 129 22.81 -10.36 1.75
N LEU A 130 23.10 -11.07 0.67
CA LEU A 130 23.75 -12.38 0.73
C LEU A 130 25.11 -12.29 1.44
N THR A 131 25.92 -11.29 1.10
CA THR A 131 27.24 -11.07 1.73
C THR A 131 27.11 -10.82 3.24
N ILE A 132 26.16 -9.99 3.65
CA ILE A 132 25.88 -9.72 5.07
C ILE A 132 25.45 -11.00 5.79
N LEU A 133 24.49 -11.73 5.23
CA LEU A 133 23.98 -12.96 5.83
C LEU A 133 25.06 -14.04 5.95
N THR A 134 25.91 -14.20 4.95
CA THR A 134 27.05 -15.14 5.01
C THR A 134 28.04 -14.76 6.09
N ARG A 135 28.33 -13.47 6.27
CA ARG A 135 29.19 -12.98 7.36
C ARG A 135 28.57 -13.23 8.73
N GLU A 136 27.27 -12.96 8.89
CA GLU A 136 26.55 -13.23 10.13
C GLU A 136 26.51 -14.73 10.46
N SER A 137 26.27 -15.58 9.46
CA SER A 137 26.28 -17.04 9.62
C SER A 137 27.67 -17.55 10.05
N ALA A 138 28.75 -17.03 9.46
CA ALA A 138 30.12 -17.37 9.86
C ALA A 138 30.42 -16.93 11.31
N ALA A 139 29.99 -15.74 11.71
CA ALA A 139 30.17 -15.25 13.07
C ALA A 139 29.40 -16.10 14.10
N LEU A 140 28.14 -16.46 13.81
CA LEU A 140 27.33 -17.33 14.67
C LEU A 140 27.88 -18.76 14.76
N THR A 141 28.49 -19.26 13.69
CA THR A 141 29.18 -20.55 13.70
C THR A 141 30.35 -20.52 14.68
N ALA A 142 31.17 -19.46 14.64
CA ALA A 142 32.29 -19.29 15.58
C ALA A 142 31.81 -19.10 17.04
N GLU A 143 30.69 -18.39 17.27
CA GLU A 143 30.08 -18.27 18.60
C GLU A 143 29.58 -19.63 19.13
N LEU A 144 28.97 -20.44 18.26
CA LEU A 144 28.47 -21.77 18.61
C LEU A 144 29.60 -22.73 19.01
N GLU A 145 30.75 -22.67 18.31
CA GLU A 145 31.94 -23.47 18.65
C GLU A 145 32.51 -23.14 20.04
N GLN A 146 32.31 -21.91 20.51
CA GLN A 146 32.75 -21.45 21.83
C GLN A 146 31.70 -21.66 22.94
N ALA A 147 30.46 -21.99 22.57
CA ALA A 147 29.36 -22.16 23.50
C ALA A 147 29.52 -23.44 24.34
N LYS A 148 29.00 -23.42 25.58
CA LYS A 148 28.98 -24.61 26.44
C LYS A 148 28.00 -25.65 25.90
N PRO A 149 28.43 -26.92 25.73
CA PRO A 149 27.54 -27.99 25.30
C PRO A 149 26.32 -28.17 26.24
N GLY A 150 25.14 -28.31 25.65
CA GLY A 150 23.85 -28.48 26.33
C GLY A 150 23.22 -27.18 26.88
N GLY A 151 23.85 -26.01 26.68
CA GLY A 151 23.37 -24.73 27.21
C GLY A 151 22.13 -24.15 26.49
N LYS A 152 21.39 -23.26 27.16
CA LYS A 152 20.29 -22.45 26.54
C LYS A 152 20.81 -21.66 25.34
N ASP A 153 22.04 -21.16 25.44
CA ASP A 153 22.72 -20.38 24.40
C ASP A 153 23.01 -21.20 23.14
N GLU A 154 23.45 -22.46 23.30
CA GLU A 154 23.74 -23.35 22.17
C GLU A 154 22.48 -23.61 21.33
N LYS A 155 21.36 -23.95 21.97
CA LYS A 155 20.09 -24.21 21.26
C LYS A 155 19.57 -22.99 20.51
N TRP A 156 19.68 -21.81 21.11
CA TRP A 156 19.28 -20.56 20.45
C TRP A 156 20.20 -20.22 19.27
N LEU A 157 21.52 -20.39 19.43
CA LEU A 157 22.51 -20.18 18.37
C LEU A 157 22.24 -21.12 17.18
N GLN A 158 21.97 -22.40 17.45
CA GLN A 158 21.61 -23.39 16.43
C GLN A 158 20.36 -22.99 15.65
N LEU A 159 19.27 -22.62 16.35
CA LEU A 159 18.02 -22.20 15.70
C LEU A 159 18.23 -20.94 14.84
N ARG A 160 19.02 -19.98 15.32
CA ARG A 160 19.33 -18.76 14.57
C ARG A 160 20.17 -19.07 13.33
N LEU A 161 21.18 -19.93 13.46
CA LEU A 161 22.03 -20.36 12.36
C LEU A 161 21.23 -21.09 11.28
N GLU A 162 20.32 -21.99 11.69
CA GLU A 162 19.41 -22.69 10.76
C GLU A 162 18.57 -21.68 9.96
N ARG A 163 17.92 -20.73 10.63
CA ARG A 163 17.13 -19.67 9.97
C ARG A 163 17.97 -18.85 8.99
N LEU A 164 19.18 -18.46 9.37
CA LEU A 164 20.08 -17.71 8.49
C LEU A 164 20.51 -18.54 7.29
N ASN A 165 20.83 -19.82 7.47
CA ASN A 165 21.21 -20.70 6.38
C ASN A 165 20.03 -20.94 5.41
N SER A 166 18.79 -21.04 5.90
CA SER A 166 17.61 -21.07 5.04
C SER A 166 17.47 -19.78 4.21
N LEU A 167 17.71 -18.62 4.80
CA LEU A 167 17.71 -17.35 4.07
C LEU A 167 18.83 -17.29 3.02
N ILE A 168 20.06 -17.67 3.40
CA ILE A 168 21.21 -17.72 2.47
C ILE A 168 20.91 -18.64 1.28
N ALA A 169 20.34 -19.81 1.52
CA ALA A 169 19.97 -20.74 0.46
C ALA A 169 18.94 -20.12 -0.50
N TRP A 170 17.89 -19.49 0.05
CA TRP A 170 16.87 -18.80 -0.74
C TRP A 170 17.47 -17.67 -1.60
N PHE A 171 18.26 -16.77 -1.01
CA PHE A 171 18.92 -15.68 -1.74
C PHE A 171 19.95 -16.20 -2.78
N SER A 172 20.67 -17.28 -2.47
CA SER A 172 21.65 -17.86 -3.40
C SER A 172 20.97 -18.46 -4.64
N GLN A 173 19.83 -19.10 -4.46
CA GLN A 173 19.02 -19.61 -5.57
C GLN A 173 18.55 -18.45 -6.47
N GLU A 174 17.97 -17.40 -5.88
CA GLU A 174 17.48 -16.23 -6.62
C GLU A 174 18.59 -15.54 -7.44
N THR A 175 19.79 -15.39 -6.86
CA THR A 175 20.94 -14.82 -7.59
C THR A 175 21.44 -15.71 -8.74
N THR A 176 21.32 -17.04 -8.60
CA THR A 176 21.72 -18.00 -9.63
C THR A 176 20.71 -18.02 -10.77
N ASP A 177 19.42 -17.95 -10.45
CA ASP A 177 18.33 -17.86 -11.43
C ASP A 177 18.42 -16.56 -12.22
N THR A 178 18.77 -15.45 -11.55
CA THR A 178 19.01 -14.15 -12.21
C THR A 178 20.20 -14.21 -13.18
N LYS A 179 21.34 -14.77 -12.77
CA LYS A 179 22.50 -14.96 -13.67
C LYS A 179 22.19 -15.90 -14.84
N SER A 180 21.37 -16.93 -14.61
CA SER A 180 20.95 -17.86 -15.65
C SER A 180 19.98 -17.21 -16.64
N ALA A 181 19.13 -16.29 -16.17
CA ALA A 181 18.25 -15.47 -17.02
C ALA A 181 19.03 -14.52 -17.92
N GLU A 182 20.15 -13.96 -17.45
CA GLU A 182 21.05 -13.13 -18.27
C GLU A 182 21.71 -13.92 -19.40
N LEU A 183 22.06 -15.18 -19.15
CA LEU A 183 22.63 -16.07 -20.17
C LEU A 183 21.59 -16.60 -21.16
N ASN A 184 20.30 -16.59 -20.80
CA ASN A 184 19.21 -16.99 -21.68
C ASN A 184 17.93 -16.15 -21.40
N PRO A 185 17.78 -14.98 -22.04
CA PRO A 185 16.71 -14.03 -21.74
C PRO A 185 15.30 -14.56 -22.05
N ALA A 186 15.17 -15.63 -22.83
CA ALA A 186 13.88 -16.23 -23.17
C ALA A 186 13.27 -17.08 -22.02
N ARG A 187 14.04 -17.46 -21.00
CA ARG A 187 13.61 -18.45 -19.99
C ARG A 187 13.01 -17.86 -18.71
N THR A 188 13.29 -16.60 -18.38
CA THR A 188 12.93 -16.03 -17.07
C THR A 188 12.74 -14.50 -17.04
N ALA A 189 12.91 -13.79 -18.17
CA ALA A 189 12.87 -12.33 -18.17
C ALA A 189 11.46 -11.72 -17.96
N MET A 190 10.38 -12.43 -18.26
CA MET A 190 9.03 -11.84 -18.25
C MET A 190 8.50 -11.47 -16.85
N PRO A 191 8.63 -12.31 -15.79
CA PRO A 191 8.14 -11.95 -14.45
C PRO A 191 8.93 -10.79 -13.83
N GLN A 192 10.27 -10.87 -13.79
CA GLN A 192 11.11 -9.83 -13.18
C GLN A 192 11.01 -8.48 -13.91
N THR A 193 10.91 -8.49 -15.24
CA THR A 193 10.75 -7.24 -16.02
C THR A 193 9.38 -6.59 -15.77
N SER A 194 8.32 -7.38 -15.61
CA SER A 194 6.99 -6.84 -15.35
C SER A 194 6.86 -6.26 -13.94
N GLU A 195 7.45 -6.91 -12.93
CA GLU A 195 7.55 -6.40 -11.56
C GLU A 195 8.42 -5.14 -11.47
N ALA A 196 9.57 -5.12 -12.13
CA ALA A 196 10.43 -3.95 -12.21
C ALA A 196 9.71 -2.77 -12.88
N ARG A 197 9.02 -3.03 -13.99
CA ARG A 197 8.18 -2.04 -14.67
C ARG A 197 7.09 -1.50 -13.75
N ALA A 198 6.43 -2.36 -12.98
CA ALA A 198 5.43 -1.94 -12.00
C ALA A 198 6.03 -1.10 -10.87
N GLY A 199 7.23 -1.47 -10.37
CA GLY A 199 7.97 -0.70 -9.36
C GLY A 199 8.33 0.70 -9.84
N VAL A 200 8.89 0.81 -11.05
CA VAL A 200 9.23 2.11 -11.65
C VAL A 200 7.98 2.96 -11.86
N LYS A 201 6.92 2.40 -12.47
CA LYS A 201 5.65 3.11 -12.66
C LYS A 201 5.06 3.58 -11.33
N ARG A 202 5.08 2.73 -10.30
CA ARG A 202 4.56 3.07 -8.98
C ARG A 202 5.32 4.25 -8.37
N TRP A 203 6.66 4.23 -8.41
CA TRP A 203 7.45 5.35 -7.88
C TRP A 203 7.17 6.65 -8.64
N LYS A 204 7.09 6.61 -9.98
CA LYS A 204 6.80 7.80 -10.80
C LYS A 204 5.41 8.36 -10.51
N LEU A 205 4.42 7.48 -10.32
CA LEU A 205 3.07 7.86 -9.89
C LEU A 205 3.09 8.52 -8.50
N ASP A 206 3.75 7.89 -7.52
CA ASP A 206 3.87 8.43 -6.16
C ASP A 206 4.59 9.80 -6.18
N LYS A 207 5.64 9.94 -7.01
CA LYS A 207 6.32 11.22 -7.24
C LYS A 207 5.37 12.26 -7.83
N ALA A 208 4.65 11.93 -8.90
CA ALA A 208 3.73 12.88 -9.54
C ALA A 208 2.59 13.33 -8.60
N LEU A 209 2.08 12.41 -7.78
CA LEU A 209 1.13 12.74 -6.71
C LEU A 209 1.75 13.73 -5.71
N TYR A 210 2.96 13.44 -5.22
CA TYR A 210 3.66 14.30 -4.28
C TYR A 210 3.99 15.68 -4.86
N ASP A 211 4.46 15.74 -6.11
CA ASP A 211 4.79 17.00 -6.78
C ASP A 211 3.55 17.89 -6.96
N ARG A 212 2.39 17.31 -7.28
CA ARG A 212 1.15 18.07 -7.52
C ARG A 212 0.46 18.49 -6.23
N PHE A 213 0.37 17.61 -5.23
CA PHE A 213 -0.48 17.81 -4.06
C PHE A 213 0.29 17.87 -2.73
N GLY A 214 1.51 17.34 -2.66
CA GLY A 214 2.32 17.27 -1.44
C GLY A 214 1.65 16.51 -0.30
N GLY A 215 1.71 17.09 0.90
CA GLY A 215 1.03 16.57 2.09
C GLY A 215 1.82 15.52 2.88
N GLU A 216 1.10 14.78 3.72
CA GLU A 216 1.67 13.73 4.57
C GLU A 216 2.23 12.59 3.72
N VAL A 217 3.46 12.18 4.04
CA VAL A 217 4.13 11.03 3.43
C VAL A 217 4.46 10.04 4.54
N VAL A 218 4.16 8.76 4.27
CA VAL A 218 4.36 7.66 5.22
C VAL A 218 5.36 6.68 4.63
N CYS A 219 6.35 6.30 5.44
CA CYS A 219 7.19 5.15 5.17
C CYS A 219 6.38 3.87 5.43
N ASN A 220 6.20 3.06 4.39
CA ASN A 220 5.41 1.84 4.40
C ASN A 220 6.28 0.70 3.83
N GLY A 221 7.03 0.03 4.71
CA GLY A 221 8.07 -0.91 4.30
C GLY A 221 9.22 -0.19 3.61
N SER A 222 9.54 -0.59 2.37
CA SER A 222 10.61 0.03 1.57
C SER A 222 10.17 1.24 0.74
N ARG A 223 8.91 1.69 0.88
CA ARG A 223 8.31 2.71 0.03
C ARG A 223 7.83 3.91 0.84
N LEU A 224 8.10 5.12 0.34
CA LEU A 224 7.38 6.31 0.77
C LEU A 224 6.07 6.47 -0.02
N VAL A 225 4.96 6.62 0.70
CA VAL A 225 3.60 6.73 0.14
C VAL A 225 3.04 8.11 0.46
N PRO A 226 2.65 8.92 -0.55
CA PRO A 226 2.15 10.27 -0.34
C PRO A 226 0.65 10.22 0.01
N VAL A 227 0.33 9.75 1.22
CA VAL A 227 -1.05 9.52 1.67
C VAL A 227 -1.89 10.81 1.64
N GLY A 228 -1.26 11.95 1.92
CA GLY A 228 -1.90 13.26 1.83
C GLY A 228 -2.28 13.62 0.39
N ALA A 229 -1.37 13.40 -0.55
CA ALA A 229 -1.59 13.67 -1.97
C ALA A 229 -2.71 12.80 -2.56
N LEU A 230 -2.75 11.51 -2.21
CA LEU A 230 -3.81 10.61 -2.69
C LEU A 230 -5.19 11.08 -2.24
N ARG A 231 -5.31 11.53 -0.99
CA ARG A 231 -6.56 12.09 -0.48
C ARG A 231 -6.94 13.37 -1.21
N ALA A 232 -5.98 14.28 -1.44
CA ALA A 232 -6.22 15.51 -2.19
C ALA A 232 -6.68 15.24 -3.64
N LEU A 233 -6.10 14.22 -4.29
CA LEU A 233 -6.56 13.77 -5.61
C LEU A 233 -8.01 13.26 -5.57
N LEU A 234 -8.37 12.44 -4.59
CA LEU A 234 -9.75 11.94 -4.45
C LEU A 234 -10.74 13.10 -4.20
N GLU A 235 -10.37 14.05 -3.34
CA GLU A 235 -11.16 15.26 -3.10
C GLU A 235 -11.34 16.09 -4.37
N GLU A 236 -10.28 16.26 -5.18
CA GLU A 236 -10.35 16.95 -6.47
C GLU A 236 -11.37 16.26 -7.41
N ARG A 237 -11.35 14.93 -7.50
CA ARG A 237 -12.26 14.16 -8.38
C ARG A 237 -13.71 14.12 -7.92
N LEU A 238 -13.93 14.13 -6.60
CA LEU A 238 -15.28 14.29 -6.04
C LEU A 238 -15.83 15.68 -6.34
N ASN A 239 -14.99 16.73 -6.24
CA ASN A 239 -15.39 18.11 -6.51
C ASN A 239 -15.59 18.40 -8.00
N SER A 240 -14.84 17.75 -8.89
CA SER A 240 -15.02 17.87 -10.35
C SER A 240 -16.21 17.06 -10.89
N LEU A 241 -16.86 16.25 -10.04
CA LEU A 241 -17.90 15.28 -10.41
C LEU A 241 -17.40 14.17 -11.37
N ASP A 242 -16.08 13.97 -11.45
CA ASP A 242 -15.49 12.79 -12.09
C ASP A 242 -15.84 11.52 -11.28
N VAL A 243 -16.01 11.67 -9.97
CA VAL A 243 -16.54 10.64 -9.06
C VAL A 243 -17.81 11.17 -8.41
N VAL A 244 -18.90 10.42 -8.50
CA VAL A 244 -20.17 10.73 -7.85
C VAL A 244 -20.65 9.52 -7.08
N ILE A 245 -20.84 9.68 -5.77
CA ILE A 245 -21.47 8.64 -4.93
C ILE A 245 -22.98 8.89 -4.95
N LEU A 246 -23.74 7.91 -5.43
CA LEU A 246 -25.18 8.03 -5.68
C LEU A 246 -26.00 7.48 -4.51
N ASP A 247 -25.53 6.38 -3.91
CA ASP A 247 -26.21 5.74 -2.79
C ASP A 247 -25.78 6.40 -1.45
N PRO A 248 -26.73 6.95 -0.67
CA PRO A 248 -26.45 7.61 0.61
C PRO A 248 -25.64 6.79 1.61
N VAL A 249 -25.73 5.46 1.55
CA VAL A 249 -25.02 4.55 2.46
C VAL A 249 -23.50 4.70 2.33
N TYR A 250 -22.99 5.16 1.19
CA TYR A 250 -21.55 5.29 0.92
C TYR A 250 -21.05 6.74 0.93
N LEU A 251 -21.85 7.75 1.32
CA LEU A 251 -21.42 9.16 1.22
C LEU A 251 -20.18 9.50 2.05
N ASP A 252 -19.95 8.75 3.13
CA ASP A 252 -18.83 8.89 4.06
C ASP A 252 -17.61 8.02 3.68
N LEU A 253 -17.59 7.40 2.49
CA LEU A 253 -16.59 6.41 2.10
C LEU A 253 -15.13 6.88 2.22
N PHE A 254 -14.92 8.20 2.10
CA PHE A 254 -13.60 8.81 2.06
C PHE A 254 -13.27 9.74 3.25
N ASP A 255 -14.19 9.95 4.19
CA ASP A 255 -14.02 10.92 5.29
C ASP A 255 -12.73 10.67 6.10
N ASP A 256 -12.48 9.39 6.43
CA ASP A 256 -11.29 8.95 7.17
C ASP A 256 -10.39 8.03 6.33
N TYR A 257 -10.47 8.14 5.00
CA TYR A 257 -9.69 7.23 4.15
C TYR A 257 -8.19 7.42 4.35
N ARG A 258 -7.54 6.27 4.55
CA ARG A 258 -6.10 6.08 4.44
C ARG A 258 -5.87 4.90 3.51
N PRO A 259 -4.90 4.98 2.59
CA PRO A 259 -4.51 3.81 1.82
C PRO A 259 -4.03 2.71 2.77
N PRO A 260 -4.14 1.43 2.39
CA PRO A 260 -3.67 0.33 3.24
C PRO A 260 -2.16 0.47 3.51
N LEU A 261 -1.81 0.54 4.80
CA LEU A 261 -0.44 0.63 5.30
C LEU A 261 -0.06 -0.67 6.02
N GLN A 262 1.20 -1.08 5.88
CA GLN A 262 1.73 -2.24 6.60
C GLN A 262 1.90 -1.90 8.09
N PRO A 263 1.86 -2.90 8.99
CA PRO A 263 2.24 -2.73 10.38
C PRO A 263 3.63 -2.09 10.50
N GLY A 264 3.76 -1.09 11.37
CA GLY A 264 5.01 -0.35 11.56
C GLY A 264 5.24 0.78 10.56
N ALA A 265 4.27 1.10 9.70
CA ALA A 265 4.34 2.32 8.88
C ALA A 265 4.38 3.58 9.75
N PHE A 266 5.20 4.56 9.37
CA PHE A 266 5.41 5.79 10.16
C PHE A 266 5.53 7.03 9.25
N PRO A 267 5.07 8.21 9.71
CA PRO A 267 5.19 9.44 8.95
C PRO A 267 6.66 9.85 8.81
N VAL A 268 7.03 10.43 7.68
CA VAL A 268 8.35 11.02 7.44
C VAL A 268 8.27 12.54 7.36
N THR A 269 9.39 13.21 7.58
CA THR A 269 9.48 14.66 7.43
C THR A 269 9.38 15.07 5.95
N HIS A 270 8.90 16.30 5.70
CA HIS A 270 8.87 16.87 4.34
C HIS A 270 10.25 16.87 3.68
N ARG A 271 11.33 17.08 4.46
CA ARG A 271 12.70 17.02 3.93
C ARG A 271 13.06 15.62 3.44
N GLN A 272 12.73 14.59 4.20
CA GLN A 272 12.96 13.19 3.80
C GLN A 272 12.17 12.83 2.55
N ALA A 273 10.88 13.18 2.51
CA ALA A 273 10.03 12.97 1.34
C ALA A 273 10.58 13.68 0.09
N ALA A 274 10.91 14.97 0.20
CA ALA A 274 11.49 15.74 -0.90
C ALA A 274 12.81 15.13 -1.40
N THR A 275 13.63 14.59 -0.50
CA THR A 275 14.90 13.94 -0.87
C THR A 275 14.63 12.64 -1.64
N TYR A 276 13.68 11.83 -1.19
CA TYR A 276 13.31 10.57 -1.83
C TYR A 276 12.64 10.75 -3.21
N TYR A 277 11.87 11.82 -3.39
CA TYR A 277 11.18 12.09 -4.66
C TYR A 277 11.98 13.00 -5.61
N ALA A 278 13.15 13.52 -5.20
CA ALA A 278 14.01 14.31 -6.07
C ALA A 278 14.55 13.49 -7.25
N ASP A 279 15.07 12.29 -6.95
CA ASP A 279 15.61 11.35 -7.92
C ASP A 279 15.05 9.95 -7.65
N PRO A 280 15.00 9.05 -8.64
CA PRO A 280 14.64 7.66 -8.39
C PRO A 280 15.54 7.08 -7.30
N TRP A 281 14.94 6.67 -6.19
CA TRP A 281 15.68 6.33 -4.98
C TRP A 281 16.71 5.21 -5.21
N TRP A 282 16.45 4.30 -6.15
CA TRP A 282 17.37 3.22 -6.53
C TRP A 282 18.65 3.70 -7.23
N VAL A 283 18.63 4.87 -7.87
CA VAL A 283 19.82 5.47 -8.50
C VAL A 283 20.84 5.88 -7.43
N ARG A 284 20.33 6.38 -6.30
CA ARG A 284 21.16 6.91 -5.20
C ARG A 284 21.17 6.02 -3.98
N ALA A 285 20.54 4.85 -4.02
CA ALA A 285 20.43 3.96 -2.86
C ALA A 285 21.80 3.47 -2.36
N LYS A 286 22.79 3.36 -3.25
CA LYS A 286 24.19 3.05 -2.87
C LYS A 286 24.84 4.16 -2.03
N GLU A 287 24.37 5.39 -2.19
CA GLU A 287 24.93 6.58 -1.54
C GLU A 287 24.11 7.03 -0.32
N LEU A 288 22.80 6.81 -0.35
CA LEU A 288 21.88 7.48 0.57
C LEU A 288 21.61 6.74 1.89
N ASP A 289 22.19 5.55 2.10
CA ASP A 289 21.96 4.73 3.31
C ASP A 289 20.48 4.70 3.75
N LEU A 290 19.56 4.71 2.77
CA LEU A 290 18.12 4.93 3.00
C LEU A 290 17.47 3.76 3.76
N PHE A 291 18.20 2.66 3.90
CA PHE A 291 17.86 1.51 4.69
C PHE A 291 19.07 1.20 5.57
N PRO A 292 19.23 1.93 6.69
CA PRO A 292 20.34 1.67 7.61
C PRO A 292 20.35 0.18 7.92
N GLU A 293 21.56 -0.39 8.01
CA GLU A 293 21.75 -1.76 8.50
C GLU A 293 20.82 -1.97 9.69
N LEU A 294 20.03 -3.06 9.66
CA LEU A 294 19.19 -3.46 10.80
C LEU A 294 20.04 -3.29 12.05
N PRO A 295 19.61 -2.49 13.04
CA PRO A 295 20.47 -2.15 14.16
C PRO A 295 21.01 -3.43 14.78
N PRO A 296 22.31 -3.49 15.13
CA PRO A 296 22.83 -4.64 15.84
C PRO A 296 21.99 -4.86 17.09
N ARG A 297 21.72 -6.13 17.37
CA ARG A 297 20.83 -6.60 18.44
C ARG A 297 21.06 -5.79 19.74
N PRO A 298 20.02 -5.31 20.44
CA PRO A 298 20.19 -4.93 21.83
C PRO A 298 20.74 -6.16 22.59
N ALA A 299 21.78 -5.95 23.39
CA ALA A 299 22.35 -7.01 24.21
C ALA A 299 21.21 -7.69 25.00
N PRO A 300 21.21 -9.03 25.12
CA PRO A 300 20.21 -9.71 25.93
C PRO A 300 20.26 -9.11 27.33
N THR A 301 19.16 -8.50 27.76
CA THR A 301 19.00 -8.09 29.15
C THR A 301 18.99 -9.35 29.99
N ALA A 302 19.72 -9.34 31.10
CA ALA A 302 19.98 -10.52 31.94
C ALA A 302 18.71 -11.17 32.58
N ASP A 303 17.51 -10.68 32.24
CA ASP A 303 16.23 -11.05 32.84
C ASP A 303 15.24 -11.75 31.87
N GLU A 304 15.68 -12.25 30.69
CA GLU A 304 14.88 -13.10 29.76
C GLU A 304 15.52 -14.47 29.42
#